data_AF-A0A7C5H565-F1
#
_entry.id   AF-A0A7C5H565-F1
#
_cell.length_a   1.000
_cell.length_b   1.000
_cell.length_c   1.000
_cell.angle_alpha   90.00
_cell.angle_beta   90.00
_cell.angle_gamma   90.00
#
_symmetry.space_group_name_H-M   'P 1'
#
loop_
_entity.id
_entity.type
_entity.pdbx_description
1 polymer ?
#
loop_
_entity_poly.entity_id
_entity_poly.type
_entity_poly.pdbx_seq_one_letter_code
_entity_poly.pdbx_strand_id
1 'polypeptide(L)' 'MRKRLSADLTLYFSPAYPWQSSKKSSKKHTAILGIGGNVGNTPARFVRLLHYLRAHTLVDVVETSP' A
#
# COMPACT_ATOMS: atom_id res chain seq x y z
N MET A 1 -8.85 -11.91 -6.69
CA MET A 1 -10.28 -11.96 -6.33
C MET A 1 -10.85 -10.54 -6.46
N ARG A 2 -11.65 -10.22 -7.49
CA ARG A 2 -12.25 -8.89 -7.63
C ARG A 2 -13.49 -8.81 -6.73
N LYS A 3 -13.39 -8.08 -5.61
CA LYS A 3 -14.57 -7.76 -4.79
C LYS A 3 -15.34 -6.63 -5.48
N ARG A 4 -16.66 -6.77 -5.58
CA ARG A 4 -17.54 -5.71 -6.10
C ARG A 4 -17.68 -4.64 -5.01
N LEU A 5 -17.35 -3.40 -5.34
CA LEU A 5 -17.55 -2.26 -4.43
C LEU A 5 -19.06 -2.06 -4.24
N SER A 6 -19.48 -1.85 -2.99
CA SER A 6 -20.80 -1.32 -2.68
C SER A 6 -20.86 0.18 -3.02
N ALA A 7 -22.07 0.74 -3.14
CA ALA A 7 -22.27 2.12 -3.60
C ALA A 7 -21.65 3.19 -2.68
N ASP A 8 -21.36 2.84 -1.42
CA ASP A 8 -20.77 3.67 -0.38
C ASP A 8 -19.25 3.57 -0.28
N LEU A 9 -18.62 2.62 -0.99
CA LEU A 9 -17.18 2.43 -0.97
C LEU A 9 -16.55 3.05 -2.21
N THR A 10 -15.44 3.77 -2.00
CA THR A 10 -14.61 4.30 -3.07
C THR A 10 -13.19 3.74 -2.98
N LEU A 11 -12.55 3.57 -4.11
CA LEU A 11 -11.13 3.21 -4.18
C LEU A 11 -10.29 4.49 -4.06
N TYR A 12 -9.17 4.37 -3.36
CA TYR A 12 -8.27 5.50 -3.17
C TYR A 12 -7.16 5.46 -4.21
N PHE A 13 -7.08 6.51 -5.03
CA PHE A 13 -6.05 6.64 -6.06
C PHE A 13 -5.13 7.83 -5.77
N SER A 14 -3.83 7.55 -5.80
CA SER A 14 -2.74 8.52 -5.67
C SER A 14 -1.48 7.97 -6.34
N PRO A 15 -0.43 8.77 -6.55
CA PRO A 15 0.85 8.25 -7.03
C PRO A 15 1.48 7.16 -6.14
N ALA A 16 1.05 7.05 -4.88
CA ALA A 16 1.49 6.05 -3.91
C ALA A 16 0.61 4.78 -3.89
N TYR A 17 -0.63 4.86 -4.41
CA TYR A 17 -1.67 3.83 -4.30
C TYR A 17 -2.58 3.87 -5.54
N PRO A 18 -2.61 2.84 -6.40
CA PRO A 18 -1.68 1.73 -6.46
C PRO A 18 -0.32 2.16 -7.04
N TRP A 19 0.74 1.49 -6.60
CA TRP A 19 2.09 1.66 -7.09
C TRP A 19 2.75 0.29 -7.22
N GLN A 20 3.65 0.14 -8.20
CA GLN A 20 4.41 -1.10 -8.39
C GLN A 20 5.89 -0.77 -8.53
N SER A 21 6.74 -1.55 -7.85
CA SER A 21 8.19 -1.45 -7.97
C SER A 21 8.64 -1.92 -9.36
N SER A 22 9.54 -1.17 -10.00
CA SER A 22 10.23 -1.61 -11.21
C SER A 22 11.34 -2.62 -10.93
N LYS A 23 11.78 -2.73 -9.67
CA LYS A 23 12.84 -3.64 -9.23
C LYS A 23 12.24 -4.89 -8.59
N LYS A 24 12.79 -6.06 -8.93
CA LYS A 24 12.49 -7.32 -8.25
C LYS A 24 13.18 -7.36 -6.89
N SER A 25 12.47 -7.80 -5.86
CA SER A 25 13.06 -8.06 -4.54
C SER A 25 13.86 -9.38 -4.58
N SER A 26 14.98 -9.42 -3.85
CA SER A 26 15.76 -10.65 -3.63
C SER A 26 15.38 -11.39 -2.35
N LYS A 27 14.40 -10.88 -1.60
CA LYS A 27 13.94 -11.49 -0.34
C LYS A 27 13.20 -12.80 -0.63
N LYS A 28 13.42 -13.81 0.21
CA LYS A 28 12.86 -15.16 0.04
C LYS A 28 11.34 -15.22 0.25
N HIS A 29 10.79 -14.38 1.12
CA HIS A 29 9.41 -14.46 1.56
C HIS A 29 8.62 -13.23 1.15
N THR A 30 7.37 -13.45 0.77
CA THR A 30 6.41 -12.39 0.43
C THR A 30 5.23 -12.47 1.38
N ALA A 31 4.76 -11.31 1.84
CA ALA A 31 3.60 -11.20 2.69
C ALA A 31 2.70 -10.06 2.20
N ILE A 32 1.40 -10.12 2.54
CA ILE A 32 0.44 -9.06 2.28
C ILE A 32 0.16 -8.36 3.61
N LEU A 33 0.34 -7.05 3.64
CA LEU A 33 0.02 -6.21 4.79
C LEU A 33 -1.30 -5.46 4.54
N GLY A 34 -2.34 -5.83 5.26
CA GLY A 34 -3.58 -5.05 5.31
C GLY A 34 -3.43 -3.86 6.26
N ILE A 35 -3.78 -2.66 5.79
CA ILE A 35 -3.77 -1.43 6.60
C ILE A 35 -5.15 -0.78 6.57
N GLY A 36 -5.53 -0.16 7.69
CA GLY A 36 -6.80 0.56 7.84
C GLY A 36 -6.65 1.75 8.78
N GLY A 37 -7.52 2.74 8.65
CA GLY A 37 -7.49 3.93 9.49
C GLY A 37 -8.75 4.77 9.36
N ASN A 38 -9.26 5.28 10.47
CA ASN A 38 -10.53 6.00 10.57
C ASN A 38 -10.43 7.33 11.33
N VAL A 39 -9.23 7.81 11.69
CA VAL A 39 -9.04 9.01 12.50
C VAL A 39 -8.09 9.98 11.80
N GLY A 40 -8.50 11.24 11.66
CA GLY A 40 -7.68 12.30 11.08
C GLY A 40 -7.37 12.09 9.59
N ASN A 41 -6.24 12.62 9.12
CA ASN A 41 -5.85 12.51 7.71
C ASN A 41 -5.21 11.14 7.41
N THR A 42 -6.07 10.13 7.22
CA THR A 42 -5.67 8.77 6.87
C THR A 42 -4.86 8.69 5.56
N PRO A 43 -5.27 9.34 4.45
CA PRO A 43 -4.49 9.31 3.20
C PRO A 43 -3.03 9.76 3.38
N ALA A 44 -2.80 10.86 4.08
CA ALA A 44 -1.44 11.36 4.34
C ALA A 44 -0.60 10.38 5.19
N ARG A 45 -1.23 9.70 6.16
CA ARG A 45 -0.55 8.69 6.98
C ARG A 45 -0.16 7.45 6.17
N PHE A 46 -1.02 7.01 5.26
CA PHE A 46 -0.71 5.90 4.37
C PHE A 46 0.48 6.22 3.47
N VAL A 47 0.51 7.41 2.87
CA VAL A 47 1.68 7.88 2.11
C VAL A 47 2.95 7.88 2.96
N ARG A 48 2.88 8.39 4.20
CA ARG A 48 4.03 8.39 5.13
C ARG A 48 4.47 6.97 5.49
N LEU A 49 3.54 6.04 5.71
CA LEU A 49 3.84 4.64 5.97
C LEU A 49 4.57 4.00 4.78
N LEU A 50 4.11 4.24 3.56
CA LEU A 50 4.80 3.77 2.36
C LEU A 50 6.23 4.30 2.28
N HIS A 51 6.45 5.59 2.54
CA HIS A 51 7.79 6.18 2.58
C HIS A 51 8.69 5.51 3.62
N TYR A 52 8.15 5.29 4.83
CA TYR A 52 8.89 4.60 5.90
C TYR A 52 9.27 3.18 5.49
N LEU A 53 8.33 2.39 4.97
CA LEU A 53 8.58 1.00 4.55
C LEU A 53 9.57 0.92 3.39
N ARG A 54 9.52 1.85 2.42
CA ARG A 54 10.47 1.89 1.30
C ARG A 54 11.90 2.24 1.71
N ALA A 55 12.07 2.93 2.83
CA ALA A 55 13.40 3.26 3.37
C ALA A 55 13.96 2.15 4.28
N HIS A 56 13.14 1.18 4.69
CA HIS A 56 13.51 0.17 5.66
C HIS A 56 14.29 -0.99 5.01
N THR A 57 15.41 -1.43 5.59
CA THR A 57 16.30 -2.44 4.97
C THR A 57 15.77 -3.87 5.08
N LEU A 58 14.92 -4.15 6.06
CA LEU A 58 14.37 -5.50 6.28
C LEU A 58 13.32 -5.91 5.23
N VAL A 59 12.60 -4.96 4.64
CA VAL A 59 11.47 -5.22 3.75
C VAL A 59 11.63 -4.47 2.43
N ASP A 60 11.19 -5.09 1.34
CA ASP A 60 11.06 -4.42 0.05
C ASP A 60 9.57 -4.28 -0.26
N VAL A 61 9.10 -3.04 -0.46
CA VAL A 61 7.71 -2.83 -0.92
C VAL A 61 7.67 -3.16 -2.42
N VAL A 62 6.94 -4.21 -2.77
CA VAL A 62 6.81 -4.67 -4.17
C VAL A 62 5.64 -4.00 -4.90
N GLU A 63 4.52 -3.80 -4.22
CA GLU A 63 3.32 -3.16 -4.77
C GLU A 63 2.41 -2.59 -3.66
N THR A 64 1.48 -1.71 -4.04
CA THR A 64 0.38 -1.22 -3.20
C THR A 64 -0.95 -1.34 -3.95
N SER A 65 -2.05 -1.49 -3.23
CA SER A 65 -3.41 -1.54 -3.79
C SER A 65 -4.12 -0.19 -3.72
N PRO A 66 -5.17 0.05 -4.53
CA PRO A 66 -6.10 1.15 -4.32
C PRO A 66 -6.94 1.01 -3.04
#